data_AF-A0A0C2RGP2-F1
#
_entry.id   AF-A0A0C2RGP2-F1
#
_cell.length_a   1.000
_cell.length_b   1.000
_cell.length_c   1.000
_cell.angle_alpha   90.00
_cell.angle_beta   90.00
_cell.angle_gamma   90.00
#
_symmetry.space_group_name_H-M   'P 1'
#
loop_
_entity.id
_entity.type
_entity.pdbx_description
1 polymer ?
#
loop_
_entity_poly.entity_id
_entity_poly.type
_entity_poly.pdbx_seq_one_letter_code
_entity_poly.pdbx_strand_id
1 'polypeptide(L)' 'MGNFDRHPKSIKKAIRYIKQDASKEQLIEIKKLVNQAIQRRIQSLELEN' A
#
# COMPACT_ATOMS: atom_id res chain seq x y z
N MET A 1 0.71 20.63 -3.26
CA MET A 1 0.79 19.14 -3.36
C MET A 1 -0.61 18.59 -3.61
N GLY A 2 -1.07 18.47 -4.86
CA GLY A 2 -2.51 18.39 -5.16
C GLY A 2 -3.22 17.03 -5.02
N ASN A 3 -2.49 15.91 -4.96
CA ASN A 3 -3.10 14.56 -5.02
C ASN A 3 -2.89 13.71 -3.77
N PHE A 4 -1.83 13.91 -3.01
CA PHE A 4 -1.57 13.09 -1.82
C PHE A 4 -2.65 13.27 -0.74
N ASP A 5 -3.14 14.49 -0.58
CA ASP A 5 -4.14 14.82 0.46
C ASP A 5 -5.49 14.15 0.24
N ARG A 6 -5.79 13.74 -0.99
CA ARG A 6 -7.02 13.05 -1.38
C ARG A 6 -7.06 11.59 -0.93
N HIS A 7 -5.92 11.00 -0.54
CA HIS A 7 -5.91 9.63 -0.05
C HIS A 7 -6.46 9.52 1.37
N PRO A 8 -7.03 8.36 1.73
CA PRO A 8 -7.47 8.08 3.10
C PRO A 8 -6.35 8.30 4.12
N LYS A 9 -6.73 8.67 5.36
CA LYS A 9 -5.77 8.90 6.46
C LYS A 9 -4.84 7.70 6.67
N SER A 10 -5.35 6.48 6.52
CA SER A 10 -4.57 5.24 6.63
C SER A 10 -3.43 5.16 5.60
N ILE A 11 -3.72 5.44 4.33
CA ILE A 11 -2.72 5.46 3.26
C ILE A 11 -1.68 6.55 3.52
N LYS A 12 -2.12 7.75 3.92
CA LYS A 12 -1.20 8.84 4.23
C LYS A 12 -0.25 8.51 5.39
N LYS A 13 -0.75 7.83 6.43
CA LYS A 13 0.08 7.34 7.55
C LYS A 13 1.07 6.27 7.10
N ALA A 14 0.63 5.29 6.30
CA ALA A 14 1.51 4.25 5.79
C ALA A 14 2.63 4.83 4.93
N ILE A 15 2.31 5.76 4.01
CA ILE A 15 3.32 6.44 3.18
C ILE A 15 4.26 7.30 4.02
N ARG A 16 3.77 7.96 5.08
CA ARG A 16 4.63 8.70 6.01
C ARG A 16 5.64 7.77 6.69
N TYR A 17 5.15 6.67 7.26
CA TYR A 17 6.00 5.66 7.90
C TYR A 17 7.09 5.14 6.95
N ILE A 18 6.70 4.75 5.72
CA ILE A 18 7.63 4.30 4.67
C ILE A 18 8.73 5.33 4.38
N LYS A 19 8.39 6.62 4.38
CA LYS A 19 9.32 7.70 4.06
C LYS A 19 10.25 8.10 5.21
N GLN A 20 9.83 7.86 6.45
CA GLN A 20 10.49 8.43 7.63
C GLN A 20 11.13 7.36 8.52
N ASP A 21 10.38 6.31 8.85
CA ASP A 21 10.68 5.47 10.01
C ASP A 21 11.01 4.01 9.65
N ALA A 22 10.77 3.60 8.40
CA ALA A 22 10.88 2.20 8.00
C ALA A 22 12.32 1.77 7.68
N SER A 23 12.75 0.63 8.24
CA SER A 23 13.99 -0.04 7.86
C SER A 23 13.87 -0.73 6.49
N LYS A 24 15.01 -1.11 5.89
CA LYS A 24 15.03 -1.83 4.61
C LYS A 24 14.22 -3.13 4.66
N GLU A 25 14.36 -3.90 5.74
CA GLU A 25 13.65 -5.17 5.94
C GLU A 25 12.14 -4.95 6.03
N GLN A 26 11.73 -3.92 6.79
CA GLN A 26 10.33 -3.54 6.91
C GLN A 26 9.74 -3.08 5.58
N LEU A 27 10.51 -2.35 4.76
CA LEU A 27 10.08 -1.96 3.42
C LEU A 27 9.86 -3.16 2.50
N ILE A 28 10.73 -4.17 2.57
CA ILE A 28 10.58 -5.42 1.81
C ILE A 28 9.32 -6.16 2.23
N GLU A 29 9.06 -6.26 3.54
CA GLU A 29 7.87 -6.91 4.08
C GLU A 29 6.58 -6.17 3.71
N ILE A 30 6.54 -4.85 3.89
CA ILE A 30 5.40 -4.00 3.51
C ILE A 30 5.09 -4.16 2.02
N LYS A 31 6.13 -4.11 1.17
CA LYS A 31 5.96 -4.30 -0.28
C LYS A 31 5.34 -5.66 -0.60
N LYS A 32 5.81 -6.73 0.05
CA LYS A 32 5.26 -8.07 -0.14
C LYS A 32 3.78 -8.13 0.24
N LEU A 33 3.43 -7.65 1.44
CA LEU A 33 2.05 -7.71 1.95
C LEU A 33 1.08 -6.89 1.09
N VAL A 34 1.44 -5.64 0.77
CA VAL A 34 0.59 -4.75 -0.03
C VAL A 34 0.38 -5.32 -1.43
N ASN A 35 1.45 -5.78 -2.09
CA ASN A 35 1.35 -6.36 -3.43
C ASN A 35 0.47 -7.62 -3.44
N GLN A 36 0.64 -8.51 -2.46
CA GLN A 36 -0.19 -9.71 -2.36
C GLN A 36 -1.67 -9.37 -2.14
N ALA A 37 -1.98 -8.39 -1.30
CA ALA A 37 -3.35 -7.95 -1.06
C ALA A 37 -4.00 -7.36 -2.32
N ILE A 38 -3.27 -6.50 -3.04
CA ILE A 38 -3.74 -5.91 -4.31
C ILE A 38 -3.97 -7.00 -5.35
N GLN A 39 -3.00 -7.90 -5.54
CA GLN A 39 -3.09 -8.97 -6.53
C GLN A 39 -4.30 -9.88 -6.27
N ARG A 40 -4.51 -10.30 -5.01
CA ARG A 40 -5.68 -11.12 -4.64
C ARG A 40 -7.00 -10.39 -4.94
N ARG A 41 -7.07 -9.08 -4.65
CA ARG A 41 -8.28 -8.31 -4.91
C ARG A 41 -8.55 -8.17 -6.41
N ILE A 42 -7.53 -7.92 -7.21
CA ILE A 42 -7.66 -7.85 -8.68
C ILE A 42 -8.14 -9.20 -9.23
N GLN A 43 -7.52 -10.31 -8.83
CA GLN A 43 -7.91 -11.66 -9.27
C GLN A 43 -9.36 -11.98 -8.90
N SER A 44 -9.81 -11.63 -7.68
CA SER A 44 -11.22 -11.78 -7.28
C SER A 44 -12.15 -11.02 -8.23
N LEU A 45 -11.82 -9.77 -8.53
CA LEU A 45 -12.64 -8.94 -9.42
C LEU A 45 -12.65 -9.44 -10.86
N GLU A 46 -11.55 -10.00 -11.36
CA GLU A 46 -11.48 -10.58 -12.70
C GLU A 46 -12.29 -11.88 -12.83
N LEU A 47 -12.37 -12.69 -11.77
CA LEU A 47 -13.16 -13.93 -11.73
C LEU A 47 -14.67 -13.68 -11.55
N GLU A 48 -15.05 -12.50 -11.06
CA GLU A 48 -16.45 -12.07 -10.89
C GLU A 48 -17.06 -11.51 -12.19
N ASN A 49 -16.26 -11.31 -13.25
CA ASN A 49 -16.68 -10.86 -14.58
C ASN A 49 -16.72 -12.00 -15.60
#